data_AF-A0AAW9KKJ8-F1
#
_entry.id   AF-A0AAW9KKJ8-F1
#
_cell.length_a   1.000
_cell.length_b   1.000
_cell.length_c   1.000
_cell.angle_alpha   90.00
_cell.angle_beta   90.00
_cell.angle_gamma   90.00
#
_symmetry.space_group_name_H-M   'P 1'
#
loop_
_entity.id
_entity.type
_entity.pdbx_description
1 polymer ?
#
loop_
_entity_poly.entity_id
_entity_poly.type
_entity_poly.pdbx_seq_one_letter_code
_entity_poly.pdbx_strand_id
1 'polypeptide(L)'
;TKTTEDVADALMESLDKFNPIFMMADSGARGSKSQIKQLAGMRGLMASPTGKIIELPIRASFREGLEVLEYFISTHGARKGNADTALKTADSGYLTRRLVDVSQDVIVREIDCGTTEGIYVSEIKEGNEAIEGLAERLYGRYTAEPIINPTTGEVMVEADQYMELDVAEKVAASGVKKVKIRSVFTCKCKVGVCSKCYGMNMATAQKINIGEAVGIIAAQSIGEPGT
;
A
#
# COMPACT_ATOMS: atom_id res chain seq x y z
N THR A 1 -15.20 -25.42 -1.98
CA THR A 1 -15.12 -24.05 -1.41
C THR A 1 -16.48 -23.41 -1.24
N LYS A 2 -17.42 -23.51 -2.20
CA LYS A 2 -18.78 -22.93 -2.07
C LYS A 2 -19.46 -23.18 -0.72
N THR A 3 -19.56 -24.43 -0.28
CA THR A 3 -20.19 -24.78 1.00
C THR A 3 -19.53 -24.13 2.23
N THR A 4 -18.22 -23.87 2.21
CA THR A 4 -17.57 -23.21 3.34
C THR A 4 -17.92 -21.72 3.40
N GLU A 5 -18.15 -21.07 2.24
CA GLU A 5 -18.64 -19.69 2.19
C GLU A 5 -20.10 -19.61 2.61
N ASP A 6 -20.96 -20.48 2.09
CA ASP A 6 -22.39 -20.50 2.45
C ASP A 6 -22.59 -20.65 3.98
N VAL A 7 -21.79 -21.52 4.63
CA VAL A 7 -21.80 -21.69 6.09
C VAL A 7 -21.27 -20.45 6.81
N ALA A 8 -20.27 -19.76 6.24
CA ALA A 8 -19.73 -18.54 6.83
C ALA A 8 -20.72 -17.38 6.75
N ASP A 9 -21.47 -17.26 5.65
CA ASP A 9 -22.50 -16.26 5.45
C ASP A 9 -23.66 -16.48 6.42
N ALA A 10 -24.19 -17.71 6.48
CA ALA A 10 -25.26 -18.07 7.42
C ALA A 10 -24.84 -17.82 8.89
N LEU A 11 -23.57 -18.09 9.22
CA LEU A 11 -23.05 -17.82 10.56
C LEU A 11 -23.02 -16.32 10.86
N MET A 12 -22.53 -15.50 9.93
CA MET A 12 -22.46 -14.04 10.12
C MET A 12 -23.85 -13.42 10.23
N GLU A 13 -24.83 -13.90 9.48
CA GLU A 13 -26.23 -13.45 9.58
C GLU A 13 -26.89 -13.86 10.91
N SER A 14 -26.46 -14.99 11.51
CA SER A 14 -27.01 -15.49 12.77
C SER A 14 -26.47 -14.78 14.02
N LEU A 15 -25.37 -14.04 13.91
CA LEU A 15 -24.74 -13.36 15.04
C LEU A 15 -25.51 -12.09 15.40
N ASP A 16 -25.83 -11.93 16.69
CA ASP A 16 -26.42 -10.68 17.18
C ASP A 16 -25.42 -9.51 17.10
N LYS A 17 -25.94 -8.31 16.86
CA LYS A 17 -25.15 -7.07 16.71
C LYS A 17 -24.38 -6.72 17.98
N PHE A 18 -24.92 -7.05 19.15
CA PHE A 18 -24.28 -6.79 20.44
C PHE A 18 -23.42 -7.96 20.94
N ASN A 19 -23.22 -9.00 20.12
CA ASN A 19 -22.28 -10.06 20.45
C ASN A 19 -20.85 -9.48 20.48
N PRO A 20 -20.09 -9.61 21.58
CA PRO A 20 -18.73 -9.07 21.68
C PRO A 20 -17.80 -9.53 20.56
N ILE A 21 -17.93 -10.78 20.08
CA ILE A 21 -17.11 -11.32 18.98
C ILE A 21 -17.44 -10.61 17.68
N PHE A 22 -18.73 -10.38 17.42
CA PHE A 22 -19.18 -9.65 16.24
C PHE A 22 -18.74 -8.19 16.30
N MET A 23 -18.92 -7.53 17.45
CA MET A 23 -18.48 -6.15 17.66
C MET A 23 -16.98 -5.97 17.43
N MET A 24 -16.13 -6.91 17.86
CA MET A 24 -14.67 -6.82 17.63
C MET A 24 -14.29 -6.92 16.15
N ALA A 25 -14.98 -7.75 15.38
CA ALA A 25 -14.71 -7.92 13.95
C ALA A 25 -15.34 -6.81 13.11
N ASP A 26 -16.57 -6.38 13.42
CA ASP A 26 -17.29 -5.33 12.70
C ASP A 26 -16.65 -3.95 12.91
N SER A 27 -16.18 -3.67 14.13
CA SER A 27 -15.41 -2.45 14.42
C SER A 27 -14.02 -2.42 13.77
N GLY A 28 -13.54 -3.53 13.20
CA GLY A 28 -12.20 -3.66 12.66
C GLY A 28 -11.08 -3.68 13.72
N ALA A 29 -11.43 -3.70 15.01
CA ALA A 29 -10.45 -3.68 16.10
C ALA A 29 -9.59 -4.95 16.10
N ARG A 30 -10.23 -6.12 15.97
CA ARG A 30 -9.55 -7.42 15.85
C ARG A 30 -10.53 -8.49 15.42
N GLY A 31 -10.13 -9.30 14.44
CA GLY A 31 -10.97 -10.37 13.93
C GLY A 31 -11.39 -10.09 12.50
N SER A 32 -11.51 -11.15 11.71
CA SER A 32 -12.07 -11.10 10.37
C SER A 32 -13.15 -12.16 10.23
N LYS A 33 -14.02 -12.01 9.22
CA LYS A 33 -14.99 -13.04 8.82
C LYS A 33 -14.32 -14.40 8.62
N SER A 34 -13.12 -14.43 8.05
CA SER A 34 -12.35 -15.66 7.83
C SER A 34 -11.86 -16.31 9.13
N GLN A 35 -11.56 -15.53 10.18
CA GLN A 35 -11.19 -16.05 11.49
C GLN A 35 -12.41 -16.54 12.28
N ILE A 36 -13.51 -15.78 12.24
CA ILE A 36 -14.78 -16.17 12.89
C ILE A 36 -15.34 -17.47 12.29
N LYS A 37 -15.26 -17.61 10.97
CA LYS A 37 -15.60 -18.85 10.24
C LYS A 37 -14.88 -20.08 10.80
N GLN A 38 -13.60 -19.95 11.17
CA GLN A 38 -12.85 -21.08 11.75
C GLN A 38 -13.24 -21.38 13.20
N LEU A 39 -13.72 -20.38 13.94
CA LEU A 39 -14.11 -20.55 15.34
C LEU A 39 -15.42 -21.31 15.50
N ALA A 40 -16.44 -20.95 14.73
CA ALA A 40 -17.81 -21.44 14.93
C ALA A 40 -18.51 -21.97 13.66
N GLY A 41 -17.85 -21.89 12.49
CA GLY A 41 -18.32 -22.49 11.25
C GLY A 41 -17.39 -23.63 10.80
N MET A 42 -17.36 -23.92 9.51
CA MET A 42 -16.50 -24.98 8.97
C MET A 42 -15.12 -24.43 8.57
N ARG A 43 -14.04 -25.07 9.05
CA ARG A 43 -12.65 -24.72 8.63
C ARG A 43 -12.40 -24.97 7.15
N GLY A 44 -12.94 -26.05 6.60
CA GLY A 44 -12.91 -26.34 5.17
C GLY A 44 -11.67 -27.11 4.71
N LEU A 45 -11.27 -26.87 3.46
CA LEU A 45 -10.18 -27.60 2.81
C LEU A 45 -8.82 -27.06 3.26
N MET A 46 -7.85 -27.96 3.42
CA MET A 46 -6.47 -27.63 3.78
C MET A 46 -5.53 -27.98 2.62
N ALA A 47 -4.43 -27.23 2.52
CA ALA A 47 -3.36 -27.54 1.59
C ALA A 47 -2.33 -28.49 2.23
N SER A 48 -1.87 -29.45 1.45
CA SER A 48 -0.70 -30.26 1.79
C SER A 48 0.59 -29.42 1.70
N PRO A 49 1.73 -29.90 2.23
CA PRO A 49 3.01 -29.18 2.14
C PRO A 49 3.42 -28.86 0.70
N THR A 50 3.07 -29.74 -0.25
CA THR A 50 3.35 -29.58 -1.67
C THR A 50 2.41 -28.60 -2.37
N GLY A 51 1.42 -28.04 -1.65
CA GLY A 51 0.45 -27.08 -2.18
C GLY A 51 -0.79 -27.70 -2.81
N LYS A 52 -0.89 -29.04 -2.87
CA LYS A 52 -2.11 -29.71 -3.34
C LYS A 52 -3.21 -29.58 -2.28
N ILE A 53 -4.42 -29.27 -2.70
CA ILE A 53 -5.59 -29.23 -1.81
C ILE A 53 -5.95 -30.67 -1.43
N ILE A 54 -6.09 -30.94 -0.13
CA ILE A 54 -6.55 -32.22 0.40
C ILE A 54 -8.07 -32.27 0.21
N GLU A 55 -8.57 -33.28 -0.50
CA GLU A 55 -9.99 -33.38 -0.86
C GLU A 55 -10.91 -33.64 0.34
N LEU A 56 -10.38 -34.19 1.44
CA LEU A 56 -11.09 -34.38 2.70
C LEU A 56 -11.15 -33.05 3.48
N PRO A 57 -12.33 -32.41 3.61
CA PRO A 57 -12.45 -31.16 4.35
C PRO A 57 -12.50 -31.40 5.86
N ILE A 58 -12.01 -30.44 6.62
CA ILE A 58 -12.25 -30.35 8.07
C ILE A 58 -13.64 -29.77 8.27
N ARG A 59 -14.55 -30.60 8.78
CA ARG A 59 -15.97 -30.22 8.97
C ARG A 59 -16.17 -29.50 10.29
N ALA A 60 -15.43 -29.92 11.33
CA ALA A 60 -15.54 -29.35 12.65
C ALA A 60 -15.00 -27.92 12.76
N SER A 61 -15.60 -27.16 13.67
CA SER A 61 -15.14 -25.86 14.13
C SER A 61 -14.21 -25.98 15.35
N PHE A 62 -13.49 -24.91 15.71
CA PHE A 62 -12.76 -24.90 16.97
C PHE A 62 -13.67 -24.99 18.22
N ARG A 63 -14.92 -24.52 18.11
CA ARG A 63 -15.92 -24.64 19.17
C ARG A 63 -16.35 -26.10 19.40
N GLU A 64 -16.50 -26.87 18.33
CA GLU A 64 -16.90 -28.29 18.40
C GLU A 64 -15.73 -29.21 18.76
N GLY A 65 -14.51 -28.80 18.42
CA GLY A 65 -13.29 -29.58 18.61
C GLY A 65 -12.94 -30.40 17.38
N LEU A 66 -11.64 -30.59 17.14
CA LEU A 66 -11.11 -31.30 15.98
C LEU A 66 -10.83 -32.75 16.32
N GLU A 67 -11.19 -33.67 15.42
CA GLU A 67 -10.73 -35.05 15.52
C GLU A 67 -9.21 -35.15 15.31
N VAL A 68 -8.60 -36.26 15.76
CA VAL A 68 -7.14 -36.47 15.67
C VAL A 68 -6.64 -36.31 14.22
N LEU A 69 -7.37 -36.86 13.25
CA LEU A 69 -7.01 -36.77 11.83
C LEU A 69 -7.14 -35.33 11.29
N GLU A 70 -8.23 -34.64 11.63
CA GLU A 70 -8.47 -33.25 11.21
C GLU A 70 -7.41 -32.30 11.79
N TYR A 71 -7.07 -32.49 13.07
CA TYR A 71 -6.01 -31.74 13.72
C TYR A 71 -4.66 -32.00 13.06
N PHE A 72 -4.32 -33.26 12.77
CA PHE A 72 -3.10 -33.63 12.06
C PHE A 72 -3.02 -32.99 10.67
N ILE A 73 -4.11 -33.01 9.89
CA ILE A 73 -4.19 -32.34 8.58
C ILE A 73 -3.94 -30.84 8.72
N SER A 74 -4.52 -30.19 9.74
CA SER A 74 -4.34 -28.75 10.00
C SER A 74 -2.88 -28.35 10.31
N THR A 75 -2.04 -29.29 10.77
CA THR A 75 -0.64 -28.97 11.09
C THR A 75 0.22 -28.66 9.87
N HIS A 76 -0.09 -29.24 8.70
CA HIS A 76 0.70 -29.03 7.48
C HIS A 76 0.68 -27.57 7.04
N GLY A 77 -0.52 -26.98 6.97
CA GLY A 77 -0.70 -25.58 6.60
C GLY A 77 -0.09 -24.63 7.63
N ALA A 78 -0.27 -24.90 8.93
CA ALA A 78 0.29 -24.09 10.00
C ALA A 78 1.83 -24.10 10.00
N ARG A 79 2.44 -25.27 9.86
CA ARG A 79 3.91 -25.41 9.82
C ARG A 79 4.50 -24.74 8.59
N LYS A 80 3.87 -24.91 7.43
CA LYS A 80 4.30 -24.24 6.20
C LYS A 80 4.18 -22.72 6.32
N GLY A 81 3.05 -22.22 6.82
CA GLY A 81 2.85 -20.79 7.05
C GLY A 81 3.92 -20.20 7.97
N ASN A 82 4.21 -20.85 9.10
CA ASN A 82 5.25 -20.38 10.03
C ASN A 82 6.64 -20.40 9.40
N ALA A 83 6.98 -21.43 8.63
CA ALA A 83 8.25 -21.53 7.93
C ALA A 83 8.38 -20.46 6.83
N ASP A 84 7.33 -20.26 6.03
CA ASP A 84 7.29 -19.26 4.96
C ASP A 84 7.39 -17.84 5.54
N THR A 85 6.69 -17.55 6.65
CA THR A 85 6.82 -16.28 7.36
C THR A 85 8.24 -16.06 7.85
N ALA A 86 8.86 -17.06 8.51
CA ALA A 86 10.23 -16.94 8.99
C ALA A 86 11.24 -16.70 7.85
N LEU A 87 11.05 -17.37 6.70
CA LEU A 87 11.90 -17.18 5.52
C LEU A 87 11.70 -15.78 4.92
N LYS A 88 10.45 -15.33 4.76
CA LYS A 88 10.14 -13.98 4.25
C LYS A 88 10.69 -12.88 5.15
N THR A 89 10.69 -13.06 6.47
CA THR A 89 11.31 -12.11 7.40
C THR A 89 12.81 -11.91 7.09
N ALA A 90 13.53 -13.00 6.77
CA ALA A 90 14.94 -12.91 6.40
C ALA A 90 15.14 -12.19 5.06
N ASP A 91 14.32 -12.51 4.05
CA ASP A 91 14.40 -11.90 2.72
C ASP A 91 14.07 -10.40 2.76
N SER A 92 13.04 -9.99 3.49
CA SER A 92 12.61 -8.60 3.60
C SER A 92 13.64 -7.75 4.35
N GLY A 93 14.25 -8.30 5.42
CA GLY A 93 15.38 -7.67 6.10
C GLY A 93 16.59 -7.50 5.17
N TYR A 94 16.89 -8.52 4.37
CA TYR A 94 17.99 -8.47 3.41
C TYR A 94 17.75 -7.46 2.28
N LEU A 95 16.53 -7.40 1.74
CA LEU A 95 16.12 -6.41 0.74
C LEU A 95 16.26 -5.00 1.29
N THR A 96 15.74 -4.74 2.48
CA THR A 96 15.83 -3.42 3.14
C THR A 96 17.28 -2.99 3.30
N ARG A 97 18.14 -3.91 3.77
CA ARG A 97 19.58 -3.64 3.90
C ARG A 97 20.21 -3.25 2.55
N ARG A 98 19.95 -4.01 1.49
CA ARG A 98 20.47 -3.69 0.14
C ARG A 98 19.96 -2.34 -0.37
N LEU A 99 18.69 -2.01 -0.14
CA LEU A 99 18.12 -0.73 -0.53
C LEU A 99 18.80 0.43 0.21
N VAL A 100 19.06 0.27 1.51
CA VAL A 100 19.78 1.27 2.31
C VAL A 100 21.22 1.41 1.83
N ASP A 101 21.94 0.31 1.59
CA ASP A 101 23.34 0.34 1.11
C ASP A 101 23.48 1.12 -0.21
N VAL A 102 22.51 1.01 -1.12
CA VAL A 102 22.51 1.72 -2.42
C VAL A 102 22.10 3.19 -2.30
N SER A 103 21.24 3.53 -1.34
CA SER A 103 20.59 4.85 -1.25
C SER A 103 21.07 5.74 -0.09
N GLN A 104 21.96 5.25 0.78
CA GLN A 104 22.41 5.96 1.98
C GLN A 104 23.00 7.35 1.71
N ASP A 105 23.63 7.56 0.55
CA ASP A 105 24.26 8.84 0.18
C ASP A 105 23.28 9.86 -0.42
N VAL A 106 22.00 9.47 -0.61
CA VAL A 106 20.97 10.33 -1.19
C VAL A 106 20.34 11.19 -0.10
N ILE A 107 20.82 12.43 -0.01
CA ILE A 107 20.33 13.46 0.90
C ILE A 107 19.83 14.69 0.12
N VAL A 108 18.95 15.48 0.73
CA VAL A 108 18.54 16.77 0.15
C VAL A 108 19.65 17.80 0.36
N ARG A 109 20.27 18.31 -0.70
CA ARG A 109 21.45 19.21 -0.61
C ARG A 109 21.17 20.66 -0.97
N GLU A 110 20.24 20.90 -1.87
CA GLU A 110 19.99 22.21 -2.46
C GLU A 110 18.48 22.50 -2.45
N ILE A 111 18.10 23.77 -2.51
CA ILE A 111 16.68 24.15 -2.62
C ILE A 111 16.18 23.85 -4.03
N ASP A 112 16.95 24.24 -5.04
CA ASP A 112 16.58 24.14 -6.45
C ASP A 112 17.81 23.88 -7.33
N CYS A 113 17.74 22.86 -8.18
CA CYS A 113 18.77 22.55 -9.17
C CYS A 113 18.62 23.32 -10.49
N GLY A 114 17.58 24.15 -10.63
CA GLY A 114 17.29 24.94 -11.82
C GLY A 114 16.82 24.13 -13.04
N THR A 115 16.45 22.86 -12.85
CA THR A 115 15.93 22.03 -13.94
C THR A 115 14.50 22.42 -14.29
N THR A 116 14.23 22.59 -15.58
CA THR A 116 12.87 22.72 -16.16
C THR A 116 12.35 21.38 -16.69
N GLU A 117 13.17 20.32 -16.58
CA GLU A 117 12.77 18.97 -16.96
C GLU A 117 11.91 18.36 -15.87
N GLY A 118 10.90 17.62 -16.32
CA GLY A 118 9.93 16.98 -15.43
C GLY A 118 9.32 15.77 -16.13
N ILE A 119 8.53 15.03 -15.37
CA ILE A 119 7.81 13.86 -15.86
C ILE A 119 6.33 14.20 -16.03
N TYR A 120 5.71 13.65 -17.06
CA TYR A 120 4.26 13.74 -17.22
C TYR A 120 3.60 12.70 -16.32
N VAL A 121 2.74 13.19 -15.43
CA VAL A 121 1.92 12.38 -14.53
C VAL A 121 0.48 12.42 -15.00
N SER A 122 -0.15 11.25 -14.98
CA SER A 122 -1.58 11.04 -15.25
C SER A 122 -2.16 10.10 -14.21
N GLU A 123 -3.48 10.05 -14.14
CA GLU A 123 -4.20 9.01 -13.41
C GLU A 123 -3.75 7.61 -13.87
N ILE A 124 -3.56 6.70 -12.92
CA ILE A 124 -3.19 5.30 -13.20
C ILE A 124 -4.47 4.46 -13.16
N LYS A 125 -4.81 3.82 -14.28
CA LYS A 125 -5.98 2.95 -14.42
C LYS A 125 -5.54 1.55 -14.80
N GLU A 126 -6.08 0.55 -14.13
CA GLU A 126 -5.97 -0.84 -14.52
C GLU A 126 -7.37 -1.33 -14.93
N GLY A 127 -7.59 -1.45 -16.24
CA GLY A 127 -8.90 -1.70 -16.80
C GLY A 127 -9.87 -0.54 -16.52
N ASN A 128 -10.92 -0.81 -15.74
CA ASN A 128 -11.96 0.15 -15.38
C ASN A 128 -11.79 0.74 -13.97
N GLU A 129 -10.84 0.24 -13.18
CA GLU A 129 -10.58 0.73 -11.83
C GLU A 129 -9.42 1.74 -11.87
N ALA A 130 -9.67 2.92 -11.30
CA ALA A 130 -8.61 3.89 -11.04
C ALA A 130 -7.86 3.44 -9.77
N ILE A 131 -6.58 3.09 -9.93
CA ILE A 131 -5.73 2.67 -8.80
C ILE A 131 -5.31 3.90 -8.00
N GLU A 132 -4.91 4.97 -8.69
CA GLU A 132 -4.39 6.18 -8.06
C GLU A 132 -4.88 7.41 -8.83
N GLY A 133 -5.53 8.33 -8.10
CA GLY A 133 -6.13 9.53 -8.65
C GLY A 133 -5.09 10.57 -9.09
N LEU A 134 -5.45 11.46 -10.01
CA LEU A 134 -4.54 12.54 -10.41
C LEU A 134 -4.20 13.47 -9.23
N ALA A 135 -5.18 13.83 -8.41
CA ALA A 135 -4.97 14.74 -7.27
C ALA A 135 -3.95 14.20 -6.25
N GLU A 136 -4.03 12.90 -5.92
CA GLU A 136 -3.11 12.24 -4.98
C GLU A 136 -1.66 12.26 -5.51
N ARG A 137 -1.48 12.02 -6.81
CA ARG A 137 -0.14 12.05 -7.43
C ARG A 137 0.46 13.45 -7.54
N LEU A 138 -0.40 14.46 -7.59
CA LEU A 138 -0.02 15.87 -7.70
C LEU A 138 0.28 16.50 -6.34
N TYR A 139 -0.44 16.10 -5.30
CA TYR A 139 -0.27 16.62 -3.96
C TYR A 139 1.18 16.50 -3.47
N GLY A 140 1.72 17.61 -2.96
CA GLY A 140 3.06 17.67 -2.40
C GLY A 140 4.19 17.72 -3.44
N ARG A 141 3.89 17.90 -4.73
CA ARG A 141 4.88 18.05 -5.81
C ARG A 141 4.99 19.49 -6.31
N TYR A 142 6.05 19.77 -7.07
CA TYR A 142 6.22 21.04 -7.77
C TYR A 142 5.90 20.90 -9.25
N THR A 143 5.24 21.90 -9.83
CA THR A 143 4.99 21.97 -11.27
C THR A 143 6.27 22.28 -12.04
N ALA A 144 6.49 21.61 -13.17
CA ALA A 144 7.61 21.95 -14.07
C ALA A 144 7.20 22.99 -15.13
N GLU A 145 5.92 23.01 -15.49
CA GLU A 145 5.30 23.91 -16.47
C GLU A 145 3.99 24.45 -15.90
N PRO A 146 3.53 25.64 -16.33
CA PRO A 146 2.26 26.18 -15.88
C PRO A 146 1.10 25.29 -16.32
N ILE A 147 0.14 25.07 -15.43
CA ILE A 147 -1.04 24.26 -15.70
C ILE A 147 -2.16 25.18 -16.20
N ILE A 148 -2.62 24.94 -17.42
CA ILE A 148 -3.69 25.72 -18.06
C ILE A 148 -4.97 24.92 -18.02
N ASN A 149 -6.08 25.57 -17.66
CA ASN A 149 -7.40 24.95 -17.71
C ASN A 149 -7.83 24.77 -19.18
N PRO A 150 -8.15 23.54 -19.64
CA PRO A 150 -8.51 23.28 -21.04
C PRO A 150 -9.85 23.91 -21.44
N THR A 151 -10.73 24.24 -20.48
CA THR A 151 -12.06 24.82 -20.74
C THR A 151 -12.04 26.34 -20.73
N THR A 152 -11.33 26.96 -19.79
CA THR A 152 -11.31 28.43 -19.63
C THR A 152 -10.08 29.09 -20.28
N GLY A 153 -9.00 28.34 -20.52
CA GLY A 153 -7.73 28.87 -21.01
C GLY A 153 -6.93 29.67 -19.96
N GLU A 154 -7.40 29.73 -18.72
CA GLU A 154 -6.71 30.43 -17.63
C GLU A 154 -5.60 29.57 -17.01
N VAL A 155 -4.53 30.23 -16.55
CA VAL A 155 -3.45 29.58 -15.80
C VAL A 155 -3.94 29.29 -14.38
N MET A 156 -4.06 28.02 -14.03
CA MET A 156 -4.50 27.59 -12.70
C MET A 156 -3.35 27.56 -11.69
N VAL A 157 -2.16 27.14 -12.15
CA VAL A 157 -0.96 26.97 -11.33
C VAL A 157 0.24 27.43 -12.16
N GLU A 158 1.08 28.29 -11.59
CA GLU A 158 2.30 28.75 -12.25
C GLU A 158 3.37 27.65 -12.30
N ALA A 159 4.43 27.87 -13.08
CA ALA A 159 5.60 26.99 -13.06
C ALA A 159 6.34 27.10 -11.71
N ASP A 160 6.99 26.02 -11.27
CA ASP A 160 7.75 25.96 -10.01
C ASP A 160 6.93 26.24 -8.75
N GLN A 161 5.61 26.07 -8.81
CA GLN A 161 4.71 26.24 -7.68
C GLN A 161 4.51 24.91 -6.94
N TYR A 162 4.50 24.98 -5.61
CA TYR A 162 4.19 23.84 -4.76
C TYR A 162 2.69 23.55 -4.76
N MET A 163 2.33 22.30 -4.93
CA MET A 163 0.95 21.86 -5.08
C MET A 163 0.36 21.38 -3.75
N GLU A 164 -0.43 22.24 -3.14
CA GLU A 164 -1.26 21.92 -1.98
C GLU A 164 -2.48 21.09 -2.38
N LEU A 165 -3.15 20.48 -1.39
CA LEU A 165 -4.22 19.51 -1.63
C LEU A 165 -5.41 20.16 -2.36
N ASP A 166 -5.81 21.37 -1.93
CA ASP A 166 -6.93 22.10 -2.51
C ASP A 166 -6.68 22.50 -3.97
N VAL A 167 -5.43 22.86 -4.30
CA VAL A 167 -5.00 23.18 -5.66
C VAL A 167 -4.98 21.90 -6.51
N ALA A 168 -4.46 20.80 -5.98
CA ALA A 168 -4.42 19.51 -6.68
C ALA A 168 -5.83 19.01 -7.05
N GLU A 169 -6.79 19.14 -6.13
CA GLU A 169 -8.19 18.79 -6.37
C GLU A 169 -8.84 19.68 -7.43
N LYS A 170 -8.61 21.00 -7.40
CA LYS A 170 -9.10 21.93 -8.44
C LYS A 170 -8.53 21.57 -9.82
N VAL A 171 -7.24 21.25 -9.89
CA VAL A 171 -6.59 20.82 -11.14
C VAL A 171 -7.20 19.51 -11.64
N ALA A 172 -7.43 18.53 -10.77
CA ALA A 172 -8.07 17.28 -11.16
C ALA A 172 -9.53 17.49 -11.63
N ALA A 173 -10.30 18.35 -10.96
CA ALA A 173 -11.68 18.67 -11.31
C ALA A 173 -11.81 19.45 -12.63
N SER A 174 -10.78 20.20 -13.02
CA SER A 174 -10.77 20.96 -14.28
C SER A 174 -10.70 20.10 -15.55
N GLY A 175 -10.52 18.77 -15.41
CA GLY A 175 -10.45 17.84 -16.54
C GLY A 175 -9.07 17.75 -17.22
N VAL A 176 -8.02 18.31 -16.60
CA VAL A 176 -6.63 18.13 -17.07
C VAL A 176 -6.24 16.66 -16.94
N LYS A 177 -5.78 16.06 -18.05
CA LYS A 177 -5.43 14.63 -18.09
C LYS A 177 -3.97 14.32 -17.77
N LYS A 178 -3.08 15.27 -18.04
CA LYS A 178 -1.63 15.12 -17.89
C LYS A 178 -1.04 16.42 -17.36
N VAL A 179 -0.21 16.32 -16.34
CA VAL A 179 0.50 17.45 -15.75
C VAL A 179 1.99 17.12 -15.72
N LYS A 180 2.83 18.08 -16.08
CA LYS A 180 4.28 17.93 -15.99
C LYS A 180 4.76 18.40 -14.61
N ILE A 181 5.26 17.48 -13.82
CA ILE A 181 5.78 17.75 -12.48
C ILE A 181 7.30 17.59 -12.43
N ARG A 182 7.94 18.29 -11.51
CA ARG A 182 9.34 18.04 -11.16
C ARG A 182 9.44 16.70 -10.44
N SER A 183 10.50 15.96 -10.71
CA SER A 183 10.75 14.65 -10.10
C SER A 183 12.23 14.47 -9.81
N VAL A 184 12.53 13.58 -8.87
CA VAL A 184 13.89 13.13 -8.57
C VAL A 184 14.58 12.51 -9.79
N PHE A 185 13.83 11.94 -10.75
CA PHE A 185 14.39 11.34 -11.97
C PHE A 185 15.04 12.36 -12.92
N THR A 186 14.59 13.62 -12.90
CA THR A 186 15.09 14.69 -13.78
C THR A 186 15.93 15.73 -13.03
N CYS A 187 16.31 15.42 -11.78
CA CYS A 187 17.07 16.32 -10.92
C CYS A 187 18.52 16.44 -11.42
N LYS A 188 19.02 17.68 -11.52
CA LYS A 188 20.38 17.98 -12.01
C LYS A 188 21.43 18.14 -10.89
N CYS A 189 21.06 17.89 -9.63
CA CYS A 189 22.03 17.87 -8.53
C CYS A 189 23.08 16.77 -8.76
N LYS A 190 24.37 17.11 -8.57
CA LYS A 190 25.47 16.15 -8.78
C LYS A 190 25.49 15.02 -7.76
N VAL A 191 25.13 15.32 -6.52
CA VAL A 191 25.07 14.36 -5.41
C VAL A 191 23.83 14.66 -4.59
N GLY A 192 22.96 13.67 -4.42
CA GLY A 192 21.67 13.83 -3.74
C GLY A 192 20.60 14.46 -4.63
N VAL A 193 19.62 15.11 -3.99
CA VAL A 193 18.47 15.72 -4.68
C VAL A 193 18.21 17.14 -4.17
N CYS A 194 17.52 17.96 -4.96
CA CYS A 194 17.04 19.26 -4.49
C CYS A 194 15.63 19.15 -3.86
N SER A 195 15.31 20.08 -2.97
CA SER A 195 14.03 20.15 -2.28
C SER A 195 12.86 20.26 -3.25
N LYS A 196 12.95 21.09 -4.30
CA LYS A 196 11.87 21.23 -5.31
C LYS A 196 11.62 19.97 -6.14
N CYS A 197 12.66 19.25 -6.56
CA CYS A 197 12.48 18.00 -7.31
C CYS A 197 11.95 16.86 -6.45
N TYR A 198 12.19 16.90 -5.14
CA TYR A 198 11.64 15.94 -4.19
C TYR A 198 10.19 16.28 -3.82
N GLY A 199 9.93 17.52 -3.34
CA GLY A 199 8.60 17.99 -2.97
C GLY A 199 8.36 17.98 -1.46
N MET A 200 7.38 17.19 -1.03
CA MET A 200 6.90 17.12 0.36
C MET A 200 7.60 16.02 1.15
N ASN A 201 7.92 16.31 2.41
CA ASN A 201 8.24 15.30 3.41
C ASN A 201 6.93 14.65 3.90
N MET A 202 6.74 13.37 3.57
CA MET A 202 5.52 12.62 3.89
C MET A 202 5.30 12.41 5.40
N ALA A 203 6.35 12.48 6.23
CA ALA A 203 6.23 12.33 7.68
C ALA A 203 5.65 13.57 8.38
N THR A 204 5.85 14.76 7.80
CA THR A 204 5.43 16.04 8.38
C THR A 204 4.34 16.74 7.58
N ALA A 205 4.07 16.26 6.36
CA ALA A 205 3.21 16.91 5.35
C ALA A 205 3.65 18.35 5.02
N GLN A 206 4.94 18.66 5.19
CA GLN A 206 5.53 19.96 4.88
C GLN A 206 6.57 19.85 3.76
N LYS A 207 6.99 20.99 3.22
CA LYS A 207 8.09 21.06 2.24
C LYS A 207 9.35 20.45 2.84
N ILE A 208 10.10 19.69 2.05
CA ILE A 208 11.27 19.02 2.57
C ILE A 208 12.42 19.98 2.88
N ASN A 209 13.07 19.76 4.02
CA ASN A 209 14.21 20.56 4.47
C ASN A 209 15.52 20.06 3.87
N ILE A 210 16.50 20.97 3.80
CA ILE A 210 17.88 20.62 3.43
C ILE A 210 18.49 19.75 4.54
N GLY A 211 19.18 18.70 4.15
CA GLY A 211 19.86 17.77 5.06
C GLY A 211 19.07 16.50 5.39
N GLU A 212 17.82 16.37 4.92
CA GLU A 212 17.05 15.14 5.15
C GLU A 212 17.58 13.95 4.35
N ALA A 213 17.69 12.80 5.03
CA ALA A 213 18.19 11.54 4.48
C ALA A 213 17.10 10.75 3.74
N VAL A 214 16.61 11.32 2.64
CA VAL A 214 15.49 10.77 1.86
C VAL A 214 15.77 9.38 1.29
N GLY A 215 17.03 9.03 1.02
CA GLY A 215 17.39 7.70 0.55
C GLY A 215 17.09 6.61 1.57
N ILE A 216 17.51 6.83 2.83
CA ILE A 216 17.26 5.89 3.94
C ILE A 216 15.76 5.75 4.18
N ILE A 217 15.03 6.88 4.22
CA ILE A 217 13.58 6.89 4.41
C ILE A 217 12.90 6.09 3.30
N ALA A 218 13.24 6.34 2.03
CA ALA A 218 12.67 5.61 0.90
C ALA A 218 12.97 4.10 0.96
N ALA A 219 14.20 3.72 1.30
CA ALA A 219 14.59 2.32 1.45
C ALA A 219 13.78 1.61 2.55
N GLN A 220 13.59 2.26 3.69
CA GLN A 220 12.79 1.73 4.79
C GLN A 220 11.31 1.63 4.42
N SER A 221 10.74 2.66 3.79
CA SER A 221 9.33 2.66 3.37
C SER A 221 9.01 1.59 2.32
N ILE A 222 9.98 1.19 1.50
CA ILE A 222 9.82 0.08 0.54
C ILE A 222 10.04 -1.28 1.22
N GLY A 223 11.00 -1.35 2.15
CA GLY A 223 11.41 -2.59 2.79
C GLY A 223 10.46 -3.09 3.88
N GLU A 224 9.90 -2.18 4.68
CA GLU A 224 9.02 -2.50 5.81
C GLU A 224 7.76 -3.27 5.40
N PRO A 225 7.03 -2.92 4.33
CA PRO A 225 5.86 -3.70 3.89
C PRO A 225 6.19 -5.09 3.34
N GLY A 226 7.47 -5.43 3.18
CA GLY A 226 7.89 -6.74 2.70
C GLY A 226 7.71 -7.87 3.72
N THR A 227 7.59 -7.55 5.01
CA THR A 227 7.36 -8.55 6.08
C THR A 227 5.89 -8.87 6.27
#